data_AF-A0A6G0R3H1-F1
#
_entry.id   AF-A0A6G0R3H1-F1
#
_cell.length_a   1.000
_cell.length_b   1.000
_cell.length_c   1.000
_cell.angle_alpha   90.00
_cell.angle_beta   90.00
_cell.angle_gamma   90.00
#
_symmetry.space_group_name_H-M   'P 1'
#
loop_
_entity.id
_entity.type
_entity.pdbx_description
1 polymer ?
#
loop_
_entity_poly.entity_id
_entity_poly.type
_entity_poly.pdbx_seq_one_letter_code
_entity_poly.pdbx_strand_id
1 'polypeptide(L)' 'MGPAPRKKKGKNYTLSELNRMLDLVERMLPFGSEQWENLAAYYNTHIPSGHAERDGDSLSRKFKKLYKVPKPS' A
#
# COMPACT_ATOMS: atom_id res chain seq x y z
N MET A 1 -34.27 -2.77 -5.24
CA MET A 1 -32.90 -2.56 -4.72
C MET A 1 -31.93 -3.15 -5.73
N GLY A 2 -31.14 -2.31 -6.41
CA GLY A 2 -30.09 -2.79 -7.32
C GLY A 2 -28.92 -3.41 -6.52
N PRO A 3 -28.16 -4.34 -7.10
CA PRO A 3 -27.05 -4.97 -6.41
C PRO A 3 -25.99 -3.92 -6.06
N ALA A 4 -25.49 -3.95 -4.81
CA ALA A 4 -24.41 -3.10 -4.36
C ALA A 4 -23.20 -3.21 -5.30
N PRO A 5 -22.47 -2.12 -5.58
CA PRO A 5 -21.32 -2.15 -6.46
C PRO A 5 -20.30 -3.15 -5.91
N ARG A 6 -19.98 -4.18 -6.70
CA ARG A 6 -18.91 -5.12 -6.40
C ARG A 6 -17.63 -4.31 -6.18
N LYS A 7 -17.04 -4.37 -4.98
CA LYS A 7 -15.70 -3.83 -4.70
C LYS A 7 -14.79 -4.29 -5.82
N LYS A 8 -14.33 -3.36 -6.67
CA LYS A 8 -13.39 -3.67 -7.75
C LYS A 8 -12.21 -4.38 -7.08
N LYS A 9 -11.89 -5.62 -7.52
CA LYS A 9 -10.66 -6.31 -7.10
C LYS A 9 -9.54 -5.27 -7.23
N GLY A 10 -8.92 -4.91 -6.12
CA GLY A 10 -7.89 -3.88 -6.11
C GLY A 10 -6.87 -4.20 -7.18
N LYS A 11 -6.55 -3.23 -8.05
CA LYS A 11 -5.49 -3.39 -9.04
C LYS A 11 -4.25 -3.93 -8.32
N ASN A 12 -3.57 -4.90 -8.92
CA ASN A 12 -2.31 -5.39 -8.38
C ASN A 12 -1.34 -4.20 -8.24
N TYR A 13 -0.56 -4.19 -7.16
CA TYR A 13 0.49 -3.19 -6.97
C TYR A 13 1.49 -3.28 -8.13
N THR A 14 1.67 -2.17 -8.84
CA THR A 14 2.74 -2.01 -9.83
C THR A 14 4.10 -1.87 -9.13
N LEU A 15 5.21 -2.06 -9.85
CA LEU A 15 6.54 -1.89 -9.28
C LEU A 15 6.77 -0.47 -8.74
N SER A 16 6.24 0.55 -9.43
CA SER A 16 6.29 1.95 -8.97
C SER A 16 5.54 2.17 -7.65
N GLU A 17 4.35 1.56 -7.49
CA GLU A 17 3.60 1.59 -6.23
C GLU A 17 4.39 0.92 -5.09
N LEU A 18 5.09 -0.18 -5.37
CA LEU A 18 5.90 -0.88 -4.37
C LEU A 18 7.13 -0.08 -3.95
N ASN A 19 7.88 0.47 -4.90
CA ASN A 19 9.05 1.29 -4.58
C ASN A 19 8.64 2.50 -3.72
N ARG A 20 7.56 3.19 -4.10
CA ARG A 20 7.04 4.31 -3.31
C ARG A 20 6.62 3.90 -1.91
N MET A 21 5.97 2.74 -1.75
CA MET A 21 5.60 2.22 -0.44
C MET A 21 6.86 1.97 0.42
N LEU A 22 7.90 1.35 -0.16
CA LEU A 22 9.16 1.07 0.54
C LEU A 22 9.89 2.36 0.93
N ASP A 23 10.00 3.33 0.03
CA ASP A 23 10.62 4.63 0.29
C ASP A 23 9.94 5.37 1.45
N LEU A 24 8.60 5.32 1.51
CA LEU A 24 7.83 5.94 2.59
C LEU A 24 8.02 5.20 3.92
N VAL A 25 8.05 3.87 3.91
CA VAL A 25 8.32 3.08 5.11
C VAL A 25 9.71 3.41 5.66
N GLU A 26 10.72 3.49 4.81
CA GLU A 26 12.09 3.84 5.20
C GLU A 26 12.19 5.25 5.80
N ARG A 27 11.52 6.24 5.20
CA ARG A 27 11.50 7.63 5.69
C ARG A 27 10.76 7.82 7.01
N MET A 28 9.85 6.91 7.36
CA MET A 28 8.98 7.03 8.54
C MET A 28 9.44 6.17 9.73
N LEU A 29 10.68 5.67 9.70
CA LEU A 29 11.26 4.94 10.84
C LEU A 29 11.54 5.88 12.03
N PRO A 30 11.32 5.44 13.28
CA PRO A 30 10.84 4.12 13.70
C PRO A 30 9.35 3.88 13.42
N PHE A 31 9.03 2.71 12.85
CA PHE A 31 7.74 2.43 12.22
C PHE A 31 6.88 1.48 13.07
N GLY A 32 5.73 1.96 13.56
CA GLY A 32 4.77 1.21 14.39
C GLY A 32 3.42 0.99 13.73
N SER A 33 2.38 0.69 14.53
CA SER A 33 1.02 0.39 14.05
C SER A 33 0.25 1.61 13.54
N GLU A 34 0.37 2.75 14.23
CA GLU A 34 -0.32 4.01 13.86
C GLU A 34 0.28 4.64 12.58
N GLN A 35 1.55 4.31 12.30
CA GLN A 35 2.31 4.83 11.18
C GLN A 35 1.80 4.33 9.83
N TRP A 36 1.04 3.21 9.77
CA TRP A 36 0.46 2.73 8.52
C TRP A 36 -0.65 3.64 7.99
N GLU A 37 -1.49 4.20 8.86
CA GLU A 37 -2.54 5.15 8.46
C GLU A 37 -1.93 6.49 8.02
N ASN A 38 -0.91 6.96 8.74
CA ASN A 38 -0.14 8.13 8.33
C ASN A 38 0.57 7.90 7.00
N LEU A 39 1.17 6.73 6.80
CA LEU A 39 1.80 6.36 5.53
C LEU A 39 0.77 6.30 4.40
N ALA A 40 -0.43 5.79 4.65
CA ALA A 40 -1.51 5.79 3.67
C ALA A 40 -1.90 7.21 3.25
N ALA A 41 -2.00 8.15 4.20
CA ALA A 41 -2.21 9.56 3.89
C ALA A 41 -1.10 10.10 2.97
N TYR A 42 0.18 9.88 3.31
CA TYR A 42 1.32 10.30 2.48
C TYR A 42 1.35 9.61 1.10
N TYR A 43 1.01 8.33 1.06
CA TYR A 43 0.93 7.55 -0.17
C TYR A 43 -0.12 8.13 -1.12
N ASN A 44 -1.29 8.50 -0.59
CA ASN A 44 -2.41 9.03 -1.36
C ASN A 44 -2.27 10.52 -1.75
N THR A 45 -1.51 11.34 -1.01
CA THR A 45 -1.40 12.80 -1.25
C THR A 45 -0.89 13.21 -2.64
N HIS A 46 -0.09 12.37 -3.29
CA HIS A 46 0.43 12.64 -4.65
C HIS A 46 0.32 11.39 -5.52
N ILE A 47 -0.81 10.70 -5.47
CA ILE A 47 -0.96 9.46 -6.20
C ILE A 47 -0.97 9.75 -7.72
N PRO A 48 -0.11 9.09 -8.52
CA PRO A 48 -0.13 9.27 -9.98
C PRO A 48 -1.50 8.87 -10.54
N SER A 49 -1.95 9.60 -11.57
CA SER A 49 -3.24 9.34 -12.21
C SER A 49 -3.35 7.87 -12.65
N GLY A 50 -4.36 7.17 -12.13
CA GLY A 50 -4.63 5.76 -12.44
C GLY A 50 -4.23 4.74 -11.36
N HIS A 51 -3.48 5.17 -10.34
CA HIS A 51 -3.22 4.38 -9.14
C HIS A 51 -4.47 4.32 -8.24
N ALA A 52 -4.61 3.23 -7.49
CA ALA A 52 -5.71 3.08 -6.55
C ALA A 52 -5.29 3.59 -5.17
N GLU A 53 -6.17 4.37 -4.53
CA GLU A 53 -6.02 4.73 -3.12
C GLU A 53 -5.89 3.48 -2.25
N ARG A 54 -5.02 3.55 -1.24
CA ARG A 54 -4.76 2.47 -0.31
C ARG A 54 -4.94 2.94 1.13
N ASP A 55 -5.48 2.05 1.95
CA ASP A 55 -5.52 2.20 3.40
C ASP A 55 -4.24 1.63 4.04
N GLY A 56 -3.98 2.01 5.30
CA GLY A 56 -2.79 1.57 6.03
C GLY A 56 -2.72 0.05 6.15
N ASP A 57 -3.86 -0.58 6.37
CA ASP A 57 -4.03 -2.03 6.42
C ASP A 57 -3.56 -2.75 5.15
N SER A 58 -3.93 -2.26 3.97
CA SER A 58 -3.54 -2.83 2.67
C SER A 58 -2.04 -2.72 2.45
N LEU A 59 -1.46 -1.56 2.80
CA LEU A 59 -0.02 -1.32 2.70
C LEU A 59 0.75 -2.22 3.69
N SER A 60 0.29 -2.32 4.93
CA SER A 60 0.88 -3.21 5.94
C SER A 60 0.87 -4.67 5.50
N ARG A 61 -0.28 -5.17 5.01
CA ARG A 61 -0.40 -6.54 4.49
C ARG A 61 0.51 -6.77 3.30
N LYS A 62 0.60 -5.80 2.38
CA LYS A 62 1.46 -5.90 1.21
C LYS A 62 2.95 -5.92 1.58
N PHE A 63 3.39 -5.02 2.47
CA PHE A 63 4.75 -4.98 2.99
C PHE A 63 5.13 -6.27 3.71
N LYS A 64 4.27 -6.74 4.64
CA LYS A 64 4.47 -8.03 5.34
C LYS A 64 4.53 -9.21 4.36
N LYS A 65 3.76 -9.17 3.27
CA LYS A 65 3.85 -10.19 2.22
C LYS A 65 5.19 -10.13 1.50
N LEU A 66 5.70 -8.93 1.15
CA LEU A 66 7.02 -8.76 0.52
C LEU A 66 8.14 -9.30 1.41
N TYR A 67 8.13 -8.95 2.70
CA TYR A 67 9.11 -9.44 3.67
C TYR A 67 9.08 -10.96 3.83
N LYS A 68 7.89 -11.57 3.73
CA LYS A 68 7.70 -13.02 3.81
C LYS A 68 8.00 -13.76 2.52
N VAL A 69 8.22 -13.08 1.39
CA VAL A 69 8.71 -13.76 0.18
C VAL A 69 10.19 -14.08 0.43
N PRO A 70 10.58 -15.36 0.53
CA PRO A 70 12.00 -15.69 0.60
C PRO A 70 12.70 -15.11 -0.64
N LYS A 71 13.87 -14.48 -0.43
CA LYS A 71 14.69 -13.96 -1.52
C LYS A 71 14.83 -15.08 -2.57
N PRO A 72 14.47 -14.87 -3.84
CA PRO A 72 14.61 -15.91 -4.85
C PRO A 72 16.10 -16.28 -4.89
N SER A 73 16.38 -17.56 -4.70
CA SER A 73 17.73 -18.13 -4.82
C SER A 73 18.22 -18.09 -6.26
#